data_AF-A0A858R2V9-F1
#
_entry.id   AF-A0A858R2V9-F1
#
_cell.length_a   1.000
_cell.length_b   1.000
_cell.length_c   1.000
_cell.angle_alpha   90.00
_cell.angle_beta   90.00
_cell.angle_gamma   90.00
#
_symmetry.space_group_name_H-M   'P 1'
#
loop_
_entity.id
_entity.type
_entity.pdbx_description
1 polymer ?
#
loop_
_entity_poly.entity_id
_entity_poly.type
_entity_poly.pdbx_seq_one_letter_code
_entity_poly.pdbx_strand_id
1 'polypeptide(L)'
;MNDQGDVSFALSDRAKEAITRKYYLTAGKVAETFGVDLRAIRISGSELARALAEAEFDYKAMMRRRQSEATGLSASKFAGMLAFRLARFKIVHIVSDHAETKHCFLLQEAIALVLVFNMALKMNAPVKQVLELAYQLARRHANQETLALCFDAFKLASRPTGA
;
A
#
# COMPACT_ATOMS: atom_id res chain seq x y z
N MET A 1 -14.11 -19.81 18.39
CA MET A 1 -12.94 -18.94 18.60
C MET A 1 -13.09 -17.75 17.66
N ASN A 2 -13.77 -16.70 18.13
CA ASN A 2 -14.08 -15.51 17.30
C ASN A 2 -12.89 -14.55 17.38
N ASP A 3 -11.97 -14.67 16.43
CA ASP A 3 -10.95 -13.65 16.16
C ASP A 3 -11.45 -12.69 15.06
N GLN A 4 -12.65 -12.16 15.26
CA GLN A 4 -13.10 -10.95 14.58
C GLN A 4 -12.54 -9.76 15.36
N GLY A 5 -11.21 -9.60 15.28
CA GLY A 5 -10.57 -8.33 15.56
C GLY A 5 -11.03 -7.35 14.49
N ASP A 6 -12.21 -6.79 14.70
CA ASP A 6 -12.76 -5.65 13.98
C ASP A 6 -11.91 -4.43 14.36
N VAL A 7 -10.67 -4.42 13.86
CA VAL A 7 -9.82 -3.24 13.92
C VAL A 7 -10.53 -2.24 13.03
N SER A 8 -11.30 -1.34 13.65
CA SER A 8 -11.72 -0.10 13.01
C SER A 8 -10.46 0.52 12.40
N PHE A 9 -10.28 0.35 11.09
CA PHE A 9 -9.19 0.90 10.29
C PHE A 9 -9.37 2.41 10.11
N ALA A 10 -9.89 3.11 11.13
CA ALA A 10 -9.84 4.54 11.18
C ALA A 10 -8.37 4.95 11.10
N LEU A 11 -8.04 5.77 10.10
CA LEU A 11 -6.73 6.42 9.96
C LEU A 11 -6.58 7.51 11.04
N SER A 12 -6.66 7.11 12.31
CA SER A 12 -6.30 7.91 13.47
C SER A 12 -4.85 8.35 13.39
N ASP A 13 -4.47 9.39 14.14
CA ASP A 13 -3.09 9.89 14.12
C ASP A 13 -2.08 8.81 14.54
N ARG A 14 -2.43 7.99 15.54
CA ARG A 14 -1.63 6.83 15.95
C ARG A 14 -1.46 5.80 14.81
N ALA A 15 -2.52 5.55 14.03
CA ALA A 15 -2.46 4.65 12.89
C ALA A 15 -1.59 5.24 11.77
N LYS A 16 -1.72 6.54 11.48
CA LYS A 16 -0.88 7.25 10.51
C LYS A 16 0.60 7.19 10.89
N GLU A 17 0.94 7.45 12.16
CA GLU A 17 2.31 7.32 12.64
C GLU A 17 2.86 5.89 12.47
N ALA A 18 2.04 4.88 12.77
CA ALA A 18 2.43 3.48 12.60
C ALA A 18 2.66 3.14 11.11
N ILE A 19 1.81 3.66 10.22
CA ILE A 19 1.95 3.54 8.77
C ILE A 19 3.22 4.23 8.31
N THR A 20 3.49 5.45 8.76
CA THR A 20 4.70 6.20 8.44
C THR A 20 5.95 5.41 8.82
N ARG A 21 6.05 4.91 10.07
CA ARG A 21 7.19 4.09 10.51
C ARG A 21 7.36 2.85 9.64
N LYS A 22 6.27 2.13 9.35
CA LYS A 22 6.30 0.95 8.49
C LYS A 22 6.70 1.30 7.05
N TYR A 23 6.29 2.45 6.53
CA TYR A 23 6.64 2.91 5.20
C TYR A 23 8.16 3.06 5.05
N TYR A 24 8.83 3.72 6.00
CA TYR A 24 10.29 3.85 6.00
C TYR A 24 11.00 2.47 6.05
N LEU A 25 10.53 1.56 6.92
CA LEU A 25 11.09 0.21 7.01
C LEU A 25 10.89 -0.59 5.72
N THR A 26 9.71 -0.49 5.11
CA THR A 26 9.40 -1.14 3.84
C THR A 26 10.23 -0.54 2.70
N ALA A 27 10.43 0.77 2.68
CA ALA A 27 11.28 1.43 1.70
C ALA A 27 12.71 0.87 1.72
N GLY A 28 13.29 0.66 2.90
CA GLY A 28 14.61 0.04 3.03
C GLY A 28 14.68 -1.35 2.39
N LYS A 29 13.72 -2.22 2.72
CA LYS A 29 13.68 -3.61 2.20
C LYS A 29 13.46 -3.68 0.70
N VAL A 30 12.56 -2.84 0.18
CA VAL A 30 12.24 -2.84 -1.26
C VAL A 30 13.42 -2.26 -2.04
N ALA A 31 14.06 -1.20 -1.54
CA ALA A 31 15.25 -0.62 -2.17
C ALA A 31 16.38 -1.65 -2.28
N GLU A 32 16.66 -2.40 -1.22
CA GLU A 32 17.63 -3.49 -1.23
C GLU A 32 17.28 -4.56 -2.28
N THR A 33 16.00 -4.95 -2.35
CA THR A 33 15.50 -5.93 -3.34
C THR A 33 15.68 -5.44 -4.78
N PHE A 34 15.57 -4.12 -5.00
CA PHE A 34 15.73 -3.48 -6.31
C PHE A 34 17.19 -3.10 -6.62
N GLY A 35 18.13 -3.38 -5.70
CA GLY A 35 19.54 -3.01 -5.85
C GLY A 35 19.79 -1.51 -5.81
N VAL A 36 18.93 -0.74 -5.13
CA VAL A 36 19.03 0.72 -4.99
C VAL A 36 19.75 1.06 -3.68
N ASP A 37 20.80 1.88 -3.76
CA ASP A 37 21.50 2.39 -2.58
C ASP A 37 20.53 3.24 -1.75
N LEU A 38 20.38 2.92 -0.46
CA LEU A 38 19.53 3.67 0.47
C LEU A 38 19.93 5.14 0.58
N ARG A 39 21.21 5.48 0.38
CA ARG A 39 21.70 6.86 0.38
C ARG A 39 21.19 7.66 -0.83
N ALA A 40 20.79 6.97 -1.90
CA ALA A 40 20.22 7.57 -3.09
C ALA A 40 18.72 7.87 -2.94
N ILE A 41 18.07 7.38 -1.88
CA ILE A 41 16.64 7.54 -1.66
C ILE A 41 16.37 8.65 -0.66
N ARG A 42 15.55 9.62 -1.05
CA ARG A 42 14.98 10.63 -0.16
C ARG A 42 13.48 10.41 -0.06
N ILE A 43 12.97 10.30 1.17
CA ILE A 43 11.54 10.17 1.44
C ILE A 43 11.01 11.51 1.94
N SER A 44 10.04 12.07 1.22
CA SER A 44 9.35 13.29 1.60
C SER A 44 8.30 13.01 2.67
N GLY A 45 8.59 13.42 3.91
CA GLY A 45 7.66 13.27 5.03
C GLY A 45 6.38 14.07 4.85
N SER A 46 6.45 15.25 4.22
CA SER A 46 5.28 16.10 3.95
C SER A 46 4.35 15.48 2.89
N GLU A 47 4.91 14.91 1.82
CA GLU A 47 4.13 14.20 0.79
C GLU A 47 3.51 12.91 1.35
N LEU A 48 4.24 12.19 2.20
CA LEU A 48 3.69 11.03 2.91
C LEU A 48 2.52 11.43 3.83
N ALA A 49 2.65 12.51 4.59
CA ALA A 49 1.57 13.02 5.44
C ALA A 49 0.33 13.42 4.62
N ARG A 50 0.53 14.08 3.47
CA ARG A 50 -0.56 14.42 2.54
C ARG A 50 -1.25 13.18 1.97
N ALA A 51 -0.49 12.18 1.55
CA ALA A 51 -1.04 10.92 1.06
C ALA A 51 -1.92 10.22 2.11
N LEU A 52 -1.50 10.25 3.39
CA LEU A 52 -2.27 9.69 4.50
C LEU A 52 -3.52 10.52 4.84
N ALA A 53 -3.46 11.84 4.71
CA ALA A 53 -4.63 12.71 4.88
C ALA A 53 -5.68 12.46 3.79
N GLU A 54 -5.24 12.30 2.53
CA GLU A 54 -6.13 11.92 1.41
C GLU A 54 -6.73 10.52 1.61
N ALA A 55 -5.94 9.55 2.07
CA ALA A 55 -6.43 8.22 2.39
C ALA A 55 -7.48 8.25 3.52
N GLU A 56 -7.31 9.13 4.51
CA GLU A 56 -8.30 9.33 5.56
C GLU A 56 -9.59 9.97 5.02
N PHE A 57 -9.46 10.95 4.13
CA PHE A 57 -10.61 11.56 3.47
C PHE A 57 -11.41 10.52 2.68
N ASP A 58 -10.74 9.69 1.89
CA ASP A 58 -11.38 8.59 1.15
C ASP A 58 -12.06 7.59 2.09
N TYR A 59 -11.37 7.19 3.17
CA TYR A 59 -11.94 6.28 4.16
C TYR A 59 -13.24 6.84 4.75
N LYS A 60 -13.23 8.10 5.19
CA LYS A 60 -14.42 8.78 5.72
C LYS A 60 -15.54 8.87 4.69
N ALA A 61 -15.21 9.20 3.43
CA ALA A 61 -16.18 9.26 2.35
C ALA A 61 -16.81 7.89 2.06
N MET A 62 -16.02 6.82 2.04
CA MET A 62 -16.52 5.45 1.84
C MET A 62 -17.39 4.97 3.00
N MET A 63 -17.01 5.28 4.25
CA MET A 63 -17.80 4.93 5.43
C MET A 63 -19.16 5.65 5.44
N ARG A 64 -19.19 6.95 5.11
CA ARG A 64 -20.45 7.73 5.00
C ARG A 64 -21.42 7.19 3.95
N ARG A 65 -20.93 6.57 2.88
CA ARG A 65 -21.78 5.98 1.83
C ARG A 65 -22.42 4.65 2.24
N ARG A 66 -21.97 4.05 3.35
CA ARG A 66 -22.54 2.79 3.83
C ARG A 66 -23.71 3.08 4.77
N GLN A 67 -24.82 2.38 4.56
CA GLN A 67 -26.03 2.50 5.39
C GLN A 67 -25.85 1.94 6.81
N SER A 68 -24.83 1.12 7.05
CA SER A 68 -24.51 0.56 8.37
C SER A 68 -23.01 0.63 8.63
N GLU A 69 -22.63 1.41 9.65
CA GLU A 69 -21.25 1.49 10.16
C GLU A 69 -20.74 0.15 10.71
N ALA A 70 -21.66 -0.77 11.03
CA ALA A 70 -21.36 -2.07 11.64
C ALA A 70 -20.61 -3.05 10.71
N THR A 71 -20.47 -2.74 9.41
CA THR A 71 -19.81 -3.65 8.45
C THR A 71 -18.39 -3.24 8.04
N GLY A 72 -17.89 -2.10 8.57
CA GLY A 72 -16.53 -1.61 8.31
C GLY A 72 -16.16 -1.50 6.82
N LEU A 73 -14.87 -1.28 6.55
CA LEU A 73 -14.30 -1.42 5.22
C LEU A 73 -13.57 -2.77 5.14
N SER A 74 -13.74 -3.54 4.06
CA SER A 74 -12.97 -4.78 3.91
C SER A 74 -11.47 -4.48 3.83
N ALA A 75 -10.65 -5.40 4.33
CA ALA A 75 -9.19 -5.24 4.32
C ALA A 75 -8.63 -4.97 2.91
N SER A 76 -9.20 -5.60 1.88
CA SER A 76 -8.80 -5.41 0.48
C SER A 76 -9.17 -4.02 -0.05
N LYS A 77 -10.35 -3.49 0.32
CA LYS A 77 -10.73 -2.11 -0.02
C LYS A 77 -9.85 -1.09 0.68
N PHE A 78 -9.55 -1.32 1.96
CA PHE A 78 -8.62 -0.47 2.71
C PHE A 78 -7.22 -0.50 2.09
N ALA A 79 -6.70 -1.69 1.77
CA ALA A 79 -5.42 -1.87 1.11
C ALA A 79 -5.37 -1.18 -0.26
N GLY A 80 -6.43 -1.31 -1.06
CA GLY A 80 -6.54 -0.68 -2.39
C GLY A 80 -6.48 0.84 -2.31
N MET A 81 -7.28 1.43 -1.42
CA MET A 81 -7.28 2.87 -1.14
C MET A 81 -5.91 3.36 -0.67
N LEU A 82 -5.32 2.70 0.35
CA LEU A 82 -4.05 3.13 0.92
C LEU A 82 -2.90 3.00 -0.09
N ALA A 83 -2.80 1.87 -0.80
CA ALA A 83 -1.76 1.68 -1.82
C ALA A 83 -1.91 2.68 -2.97
N PHE A 84 -3.14 2.94 -3.42
CA PHE A 84 -3.41 3.94 -4.44
C PHE A 84 -2.92 5.32 -4.02
N ARG A 85 -3.29 5.78 -2.81
CA ARG A 85 -2.87 7.10 -2.32
C ARG A 85 -1.35 7.20 -2.15
N LEU A 86 -0.72 6.19 -1.56
CA LEU A 86 0.75 6.19 -1.41
C LEU A 86 1.49 6.16 -2.76
N ALA A 87 0.93 5.51 -3.78
CA ALA A 87 1.54 5.44 -5.10
C ALA A 87 1.43 6.74 -5.92
N ARG A 88 0.47 7.63 -5.62
CA ARG A 88 0.18 8.80 -6.47
C ARG A 88 0.88 10.10 -6.04
N PHE A 89 1.37 10.15 -4.81
CA PHE A 89 2.12 11.30 -4.28
C PHE A 89 3.60 11.21 -4.64
N LYS A 90 4.37 12.30 -4.54
CA LYS A 90 5.82 12.27 -4.79
C LYS A 90 6.56 12.00 -3.47
N ILE A 91 6.37 10.80 -2.92
CA ILE A 91 6.92 10.44 -1.60
C ILE A 91 8.39 10.02 -1.73
N VAL A 92 8.72 9.23 -2.75
CA VAL A 92 10.06 8.69 -2.94
C VAL A 92 10.77 9.46 -4.05
N HIS A 93 11.94 10.00 -3.74
CA HIS A 93 12.82 10.68 -4.69
C HIS A 93 14.14 9.93 -4.79
N ILE A 94 14.62 9.74 -6.03
CA ILE A 94 15.89 9.09 -6.33
C ILE A 94 16.87 10.16 -6.78
N VAL A 95 18.03 10.24 -6.15
CA VAL A 95 19.09 11.19 -6.51
C VAL A 95 19.76 10.70 -7.81
N SER A 96 19.87 11.62 -8.78
CA SER A 96 20.25 11.49 -10.19
C SER A 96 21.20 10.33 -10.56
N ASP A 97 22.29 10.15 -9.84
CA ASP A 97 23.39 9.27 -10.27
C ASP A 97 23.09 7.77 -10.14
N HIS A 98 21.95 7.41 -9.53
CA HIS A 98 21.50 6.02 -9.35
C HIS A 98 20.21 5.69 -10.11
N ALA A 99 19.65 6.64 -10.87
CA ALA A 99 18.36 6.49 -11.56
C ALA A 99 18.39 5.48 -12.73
N GLU A 100 19.58 5.01 -13.14
CA GLU A 100 19.76 4.08 -14.26
C GLU A 100 19.48 2.61 -13.91
N THR A 101 19.23 2.27 -12.64
CA THR A 101 18.89 0.90 -12.26
C THR A 101 17.51 0.50 -12.83
N LYS A 102 17.50 -0.61 -13.57
CA LYS A 102 16.31 -1.17 -14.21
C LYS A 102 15.22 -1.35 -13.14
N HIS A 103 14.07 -0.71 -13.33
CA HIS A 103 12.90 -0.70 -12.41
C HIS A 103 12.91 0.30 -11.25
N CYS A 104 13.88 1.21 -11.14
CA CYS A 104 13.85 2.29 -10.15
C CYS A 104 12.55 3.12 -10.18
N PHE A 105 11.98 3.31 -11.38
CA PHE A 105 10.73 4.02 -11.58
C PHE A 105 9.49 3.36 -10.95
N LEU A 106 9.59 2.11 -10.47
CA LEU A 106 8.51 1.37 -9.79
C LEU A 106 8.67 1.33 -8.27
N LEU A 107 9.74 1.95 -7.74
CA LEU A 107 10.14 1.80 -6.34
C LEU A 107 9.02 2.24 -5.39
N GLN A 108 8.37 3.37 -5.67
CA GLN A 108 7.30 3.90 -4.83
C GLN A 108 6.07 2.99 -4.81
N GLU A 109 5.64 2.54 -5.98
CA GLU A 109 4.50 1.64 -6.14
C GLU A 109 4.76 0.31 -5.44
N ALA A 110 5.97 -0.23 -5.60
CA ALA A 110 6.39 -1.46 -4.93
C ALA A 110 6.39 -1.29 -3.40
N ILE A 111 6.87 -0.17 -2.87
CA ILE A 111 6.83 0.14 -1.43
C ILE A 111 5.39 0.17 -0.93
N ALA A 112 4.50 0.89 -1.63
CA ALA A 112 3.09 0.98 -1.26
C ALA A 112 2.41 -0.40 -1.24
N LEU A 113 2.67 -1.23 -2.26
CA LEU A 113 2.10 -2.57 -2.37
C LEU A 113 2.63 -3.51 -1.27
N VAL A 114 3.94 -3.60 -1.08
CA VAL A 114 4.54 -4.45 -0.05
C VAL A 114 4.08 -4.05 1.34
N LEU A 115 3.90 -2.75 1.58
CA LEU A 115 3.34 -2.25 2.83
C LEU A 115 1.93 -2.78 3.07
N VAL A 116 1.01 -2.64 2.10
CA VAL A 116 -0.38 -3.05 2.30
C VAL A 116 -0.57 -4.57 2.32
N PHE A 117 0.23 -5.33 1.57
CA PHE A 117 0.25 -6.80 1.66
C PHE A 117 0.58 -7.25 3.08
N ASN A 118 1.65 -6.71 3.67
CA ASN A 118 2.08 -7.09 5.00
C ASN A 118 1.17 -6.54 6.11
N MET A 119 0.71 -5.29 5.97
CA MET A 119 0.00 -4.59 7.04
C MET A 119 -1.50 -4.84 7.04
N ALA A 120 -2.16 -4.71 5.87
CA ALA A 120 -3.61 -4.77 5.76
C ALA A 120 -4.08 -6.19 5.42
N LEU A 121 -3.40 -6.87 4.49
CA LEU A 121 -3.79 -8.20 4.06
C LEU A 121 -3.20 -9.31 4.94
N LYS A 122 -2.14 -9.01 5.71
CA LYS A 122 -1.37 -9.95 6.53
C LYS A 122 -0.84 -11.13 5.69
N MET A 123 -0.37 -10.83 4.49
CA MET A 123 0.12 -11.80 3.52
C MET A 123 1.54 -11.45 3.07
N ASN A 124 2.32 -12.48 2.75
CA ASN A 124 3.57 -12.28 2.03
C ASN A 124 3.27 -11.74 0.64
N ALA A 125 3.92 -10.66 0.26
CA ALA A 125 3.78 -10.04 -1.05
C ALA A 125 4.63 -10.82 -2.05
N PRO A 126 4.06 -11.64 -2.96
CA PRO A 126 4.88 -12.41 -3.87
C PRO A 126 5.45 -11.48 -4.96
N VAL A 127 6.76 -11.54 -5.15
CA VAL A 127 7.55 -10.53 -5.88
C VAL A 127 6.99 -10.27 -7.29
N LYS A 128 6.64 -11.33 -8.02
CA LYS A 128 6.10 -11.23 -9.38
C LYS A 128 4.80 -10.42 -9.42
N GLN A 129 3.87 -10.71 -8.51
CA GLN A 129 2.58 -10.03 -8.41
C GLN A 129 2.75 -8.58 -7.97
N VAL A 130 3.68 -8.30 -7.06
CA VAL A 130 4.03 -6.93 -6.66
C VAL A 130 4.54 -6.13 -7.86
N LEU A 131 5.46 -6.68 -8.64
CA LEU A 131 6.01 -5.99 -9.81
C LEU A 131 4.95 -5.73 -10.89
N GLU A 132 4.07 -6.70 -11.13
CA GLU A 132 2.98 -6.54 -12.09
C GLU A 132 2.00 -5.45 -11.65
N LEU A 133 1.55 -5.47 -10.39
CA LEU A 133 0.68 -4.44 -9.84
C LEU A 133 1.37 -3.07 -9.79
N ALA A 134 2.67 -3.02 -9.47
CA ALA A 134 3.44 -1.78 -9.46
C ALA A 134 3.48 -1.18 -10.86
N TYR A 135 3.70 -2.00 -11.88
CA TYR A 135 3.62 -1.57 -13.27
C TYR A 135 2.22 -1.09 -13.66
N GLN A 136 1.15 -1.78 -13.23
CA GLN A 136 -0.22 -1.33 -13.47
C GLN A 136 -0.49 0.03 -12.82
N LEU A 137 0.01 0.27 -11.61
CA LEU A 137 -0.15 1.55 -10.91
C LEU A 137 0.64 2.69 -11.56
N ALA A 138 1.89 2.43 -11.94
CA ALA A 138 2.78 3.44 -12.49
C ALA A 138 2.43 3.83 -13.94
N ARG A 139 1.94 2.87 -14.74
CA ARG A 139 1.83 3.02 -16.20
C ARG A 139 0.43 2.84 -16.75
N ARG A 140 -0.51 2.29 -15.96
CA ARG A 140 -1.89 2.06 -16.40
C ARG A 140 -2.87 2.77 -15.47
N HIS A 141 -4.12 2.90 -15.91
CA HIS A 141 -5.19 3.57 -15.14
C HIS A 141 -5.75 2.67 -14.02
N ALA A 142 -4.90 1.97 -13.28
CA ALA A 142 -5.33 1.20 -12.10
C ALA A 142 -5.73 2.17 -10.99
N ASN A 143 -6.97 2.03 -10.50
CA ASN A 143 -7.49 2.83 -9.39
C ASN A 143 -7.61 1.99 -8.11
N GLN A 144 -8.06 2.62 -7.03
CA GLN A 144 -8.25 1.97 -5.73
C GLN A 144 -9.20 0.76 -5.77
N GLU A 145 -10.21 0.75 -6.65
CA GLU A 145 -11.18 -0.34 -6.76
C GLU A 145 -10.58 -1.53 -7.51
N THR A 146 -9.84 -1.27 -8.59
CA THR A 146 -9.09 -2.31 -9.30
C THR A 146 -8.12 -3.01 -8.37
N LEU A 147 -7.37 -2.25 -7.56
CA LEU A 147 -6.47 -2.81 -6.57
C LEU A 147 -7.19 -3.67 -5.54
N ALA A 148 -8.34 -3.21 -5.04
CA ALA A 148 -9.13 -3.96 -4.07
C ALA A 148 -9.56 -5.33 -4.63
N LEU A 149 -10.00 -5.38 -5.89
CA LEU A 149 -10.36 -6.62 -6.58
C LEU A 149 -9.15 -7.56 -6.76
N CYS A 150 -7.99 -7.02 -7.13
CA CYS A 150 -6.76 -7.81 -7.21
C CYS A 150 -6.39 -8.41 -5.84
N PHE A 151 -6.48 -7.62 -4.76
CA PHE A 151 -6.21 -8.10 -3.41
C PHE A 151 -7.18 -9.17 -2.94
N ASP A 152 -8.47 -9.06 -3.26
CA ASP A 152 -9.45 -10.13 -3.01
C ASP A 152 -9.10 -11.41 -3.76
N ALA A 153 -8.72 -11.31 -5.04
CA ALA A 153 -8.29 -12.47 -5.83
C ALA A 153 -7.05 -13.14 -5.24
N PHE A 154 -6.05 -12.38 -4.78
CA PHE A 154 -4.87 -12.94 -4.14
C PHE A 154 -5.19 -13.64 -2.81
N LYS A 155 -6.08 -13.05 -1.99
CA LYS A 155 -6.54 -13.67 -0.75
C LYS A 155 -7.24 -14.99 -1.01
N LEU A 156 -8.06 -15.07 -2.05
CA LEU A 156 -8.74 -16.31 -2.45
C LEU A 156 -7.74 -17.37 -2.93
N ALA A 157 -6.78 -16.99 -3.78
CA ALA A 157 -5.75 -17.90 -4.29
C ALA A 157 -4.80 -18.42 -3.20
N SER A 158 -4.65 -17.67 -2.10
CA SER A 158 -3.76 -18.03 -0.98
C SER A 158 -4.44 -18.87 0.10
N ARG A 159 -5.75 -19.12 -0.01
CA ARG A 159 -6.43 -20.06 0.90
C ARG A 159 -6.06 -21.49 0.48
N PRO A 160 -5.71 -22.37 1.43
CA PRO A 160 -5.52 -23.77 1.12
C PRO A 160 -6.82 -24.32 0.52
N THR A 161 -6.73 -24.89 -0.69
CA THR A 161 -7.83 -25.62 -1.31
C THR A 161 -8.07 -26.90 -0.53
N GLY A 162 -9.09 -26.89 0.34
CA GLY A 162 -9.54 -28.06 1.08
C GLY A 162 -9.33 -27.97 2.59
N ALA A 163 -10.41 -27.64 3.29
CA ALA A 163 -10.72 -28.14 4.62
C ALA A 163 -12.14 -28.71 4.55
#